data_AF-A0A015MF48-F1
#
_entry.id   AF-A0A015MF48-F1
#
_cell.length_a   1.000
_cell.length_b   1.000
_cell.length_c   1.000
_cell.angle_alpha   90.00
_cell.angle_beta   90.00
_cell.angle_gamma   90.00
#
_symmetry.space_group_name_H-M   'P 1'
#
loop_
_entity.id
_entity.type
_entity.pdbx_description
1 polymer ?
#
loop_
_entity_poly.entity_id
_entity_poly.type
_entity_poly.pdbx_seq_one_letter_code
_entity_poly.pdbx_strand_id
1 'polypeptide(L)'
;MEWYHQWESEYRTHKEEHELGTEELDECLNCELCYPIVNEPIVFKKFWDALFKFEDAIIIYNDVTIKGVLDLLSMDNSEREDTIHKGKCRDTMDRITESIRYRIQPKIKEKGLRTIILVIVRDCIERNLGNEVFDRLIGNLELIEHKYILEDWDVERRFEKFWQWYKIISKEVEPLRIKMGAIKTFRELLYEEEGIATNEKKVKELMSNMEYGNIDIENVHEYHRNMVQKIIRIFIDTRGFTKEPEDSESEDSLESYEMKKNFNTSLYLRFERFRYWWNDKYEGKQIYTYHGNDSLEWFEKMLSEGENLQEDTVKKTDR
;
A
#
# COMPACT_ATOMS: atom_id res chain seq x y z
N MET A 1 -4.46 -5.35 7.27
CA MET A 1 -4.09 -5.23 5.84
C MET A 1 -3.40 -6.54 5.49
N GLU A 2 -3.74 -7.18 4.37
CA GLU A 2 -3.26 -8.54 4.06
C GLU A 2 -1.71 -8.61 3.99
N TRP A 3 -1.07 -7.59 3.40
CA TRP A 3 0.40 -7.50 3.29
C TRP A 3 1.13 -7.60 4.65
N TYR A 4 0.63 -6.91 5.69
CA TYR A 4 1.29 -6.88 7.01
C TYR A 4 1.30 -8.26 7.68
N HIS A 5 0.21 -9.02 7.55
CA HIS A 5 0.12 -10.35 8.16
C HIS A 5 1.01 -11.37 7.48
N GLN A 6 1.17 -11.28 6.15
CA GLN A 6 2.09 -12.13 5.43
C GLN A 6 3.54 -11.78 5.75
N TRP A 7 3.89 -10.49 5.71
CA TRP A 7 5.19 -9.99 6.12
C TRP A 7 5.58 -10.47 7.54
N GLU A 8 4.65 -10.40 8.48
CA GLU A 8 4.87 -10.86 9.86
C GLU A 8 5.09 -12.37 9.94
N SER A 9 4.35 -13.15 9.15
CA SER A 9 4.48 -14.61 9.08
C SER A 9 5.85 -15.01 8.53
N GLU A 10 6.25 -14.44 7.39
CA GLU A 10 7.52 -14.74 6.72
C GLU A 10 8.71 -14.40 7.62
N TYR A 11 8.68 -13.24 8.28
CA TYR A 11 9.72 -12.84 9.24
C TYR A 11 9.84 -13.81 10.42
N ARG A 12 8.71 -14.25 11.00
CA ARG A 12 8.74 -15.16 12.15
C ARG A 12 9.32 -16.51 11.77
N THR A 13 8.89 -17.08 10.64
CA THR A 13 9.44 -18.35 10.13
C THR A 13 10.95 -18.24 9.91
N HIS A 14 11.40 -17.19 9.23
CA HIS A 14 12.83 -16.98 9.00
C HIS A 14 13.64 -16.81 10.30
N LYS A 15 13.08 -16.14 11.30
CA LYS A 15 13.73 -15.99 12.61
C LYS A 15 13.87 -17.32 13.35
N GLU A 16 12.88 -18.19 13.27
CA GLU A 16 12.96 -19.54 13.83
C GLU A 16 14.08 -20.36 13.18
N GLU A 17 14.32 -20.21 11.88
CA GLU A 17 15.42 -20.88 11.18
C GLU A 17 16.80 -20.42 11.68
N HIS A 18 16.95 -19.13 11.99
CA HIS A 18 18.16 -18.63 12.66
C HIS A 18 18.37 -19.27 14.03
N GLU A 19 17.32 -19.47 14.82
CA GLU A 19 17.39 -20.10 16.15
C GLU A 19 17.72 -21.60 16.06
N LEU A 20 17.27 -22.26 15.00
CA LEU A 20 17.54 -23.68 14.72
C LEU A 20 18.93 -23.93 14.11
N GLY A 21 19.64 -22.87 13.69
CA GLY A 21 20.99 -22.96 13.14
C GLY A 21 21.03 -23.63 11.75
N THR A 22 20.00 -23.42 10.93
CA THR A 22 19.93 -23.95 9.57
C THR A 22 21.12 -23.47 8.72
N GLU A 23 21.79 -24.39 8.00
CA GLU A 23 23.03 -24.10 7.25
C GLU A 23 22.80 -23.26 5.98
N GLU A 24 21.63 -23.37 5.35
CA GLU A 24 21.19 -22.56 4.22
C GLU A 24 19.93 -21.79 4.62
N LEU A 25 20.08 -20.48 4.83
CA LEU A 25 18.96 -19.58 5.13
C LEU A 25 18.63 -18.79 3.87
N ASP A 26 17.36 -18.77 3.49
CA ASP A 26 16.89 -17.83 2.47
C ASP A 26 17.10 -16.40 2.97
N GLU A 27 17.64 -15.51 2.12
CA GLU A 27 17.90 -14.12 2.51
C GLU A 27 16.58 -13.39 2.78
N CYS A 28 16.40 -12.92 4.01
CA CYS A 28 15.22 -12.16 4.42
C CYS A 28 15.55 -10.68 4.60
N LEU A 29 15.02 -9.81 3.74
CA LEU A 29 15.39 -8.39 3.68
C LEU A 29 15.09 -7.60 4.96
N ASN A 30 14.17 -8.06 5.80
CA ASN A 30 13.82 -7.41 7.08
C ASN A 30 14.60 -7.99 8.27
N CYS A 31 15.43 -9.01 8.08
CA CYS A 31 16.13 -9.68 9.16
C CYS A 31 17.35 -8.88 9.61
N GLU A 32 17.37 -8.52 10.88
CA GLU A 32 18.49 -7.80 11.51
C GLU A 32 19.76 -8.68 11.65
N LEU A 33 19.61 -10.00 11.61
CA LEU A 33 20.72 -10.96 11.69
C LEU A 33 21.37 -11.18 10.32
N CYS A 34 20.57 -11.22 9.24
CA CYS A 34 21.08 -11.26 7.87
C CYS A 34 21.75 -9.96 7.45
N TYR A 35 21.20 -8.82 7.88
CA TYR A 35 21.68 -7.49 7.48
C TYR A 35 22.02 -6.60 8.67
N PRO A 36 23.05 -6.96 9.47
CA PRO A 36 23.42 -6.21 10.66
C PRO A 36 23.90 -4.81 10.29
N ILE A 37 23.49 -3.81 11.08
CA ILE A 37 23.92 -2.42 10.89
C ILE A 37 25.39 -2.30 11.24
N VAL A 38 26.22 -2.02 10.23
CA VAL A 38 27.66 -1.80 10.41
C VAL A 38 27.97 -0.34 10.74
N ASN A 39 27.26 0.58 10.08
CA ASN A 39 27.42 2.02 10.28
C ASN A 39 26.09 2.73 10.05
N GLU A 40 25.82 3.76 10.86
CA GLU A 40 24.60 4.52 10.79
C GLU A 40 24.91 6.01 10.51
N PRO A 41 24.72 6.46 9.26
CA PRO A 41 24.96 7.85 8.88
C PRO A 41 24.05 8.83 9.62
N ILE A 42 24.57 10.02 9.97
CA ILE A 42 23.79 11.09 10.60
C ILE A 42 22.57 11.48 9.74
N VAL A 43 22.73 11.44 8.42
CA VAL A 43 21.64 11.73 7.47
C VAL A 43 20.51 10.71 7.58
N PHE A 44 20.84 9.43 7.80
CA PHE A 44 19.84 8.39 8.01
C PHE A 44 19.06 8.60 9.31
N LYS A 45 19.73 9.00 10.40
CA LYS A 45 19.04 9.33 11.67
C LYS A 45 17.98 10.40 11.50
N LYS A 46 18.30 11.47 10.76
CA LYS A 46 17.33 12.53 10.45
C LYS A 46 16.13 12.01 9.65
N PHE A 47 16.38 11.11 8.69
CA PHE A 47 15.33 10.46 7.91
C PHE A 47 14.44 9.61 8.82
N TRP A 48 15.06 8.79 9.67
CA TRP A 48 14.36 7.89 10.59
C TRP A 48 13.49 8.65 11.59
N ASP A 49 14.03 9.69 12.22
CA ASP A 49 13.30 10.56 13.14
C ASP A 49 12.09 11.24 12.48
N ALA A 50 12.20 11.56 11.19
CA ALA A 50 11.09 12.12 10.43
C ALA A 50 10.04 11.06 10.10
N LEU A 51 10.46 9.87 9.66
CA LEU A 51 9.56 8.77 9.30
C LEU A 51 8.74 8.30 10.50
N PHE A 52 9.39 8.16 11.66
CA PHE A 52 8.76 7.73 12.90
C PHE A 52 7.64 8.66 13.38
N LYS A 53 7.70 9.97 13.03
CA LYS A 53 6.61 10.91 13.34
C LYS A 53 5.34 10.65 12.52
N PHE A 54 5.47 10.03 11.35
CA PHE A 54 4.34 9.71 10.48
C PHE A 54 3.80 8.31 10.73
N GLU A 55 4.67 7.34 10.96
CA GLU A 55 4.30 5.96 11.22
C GLU A 55 5.07 5.43 12.44
N ASP A 56 4.45 5.57 13.61
CA ASP A 56 4.96 5.12 14.91
C ASP A 56 4.89 3.59 15.08
N ALA A 57 4.21 2.88 14.18
CA ALA A 57 4.22 1.43 14.15
C ALA A 57 5.59 0.86 13.73
N ILE A 58 6.40 1.64 13.01
CA ILE A 58 7.74 1.24 12.58
C ILE A 58 8.70 1.27 13.77
N ILE A 59 9.43 0.18 14.02
CA ILE A 59 10.29 0.04 15.20
C ILE A 59 11.75 -0.31 14.92
N ILE A 60 12.03 -1.02 13.83
CA ILE A 60 13.37 -1.52 13.53
C ILE A 60 13.64 -1.34 12.04
N TYR A 61 14.89 -1.02 11.73
CA TYR A 61 15.49 -1.00 10.40
C TYR A 61 16.78 -1.81 10.44
N ASN A 62 17.32 -2.12 9.27
CA ASN A 62 18.57 -2.83 9.13
C ASN A 62 19.46 -2.18 8.05
N ASP A 63 20.58 -2.83 7.70
CA ASP A 63 21.53 -2.27 6.73
C ASP A 63 20.94 -2.13 5.32
N VAL A 64 19.94 -2.94 4.95
CA VAL A 64 19.20 -2.80 3.67
C VAL A 64 18.44 -1.49 3.64
N THR A 65 17.73 -1.15 4.72
CA THR A 65 16.98 0.11 4.83
C THR A 65 17.93 1.31 4.73
N ILE A 66 19.07 1.27 5.43
CA ILE A 66 20.06 2.35 5.40
C ILE A 66 20.60 2.56 3.99
N LYS A 67 21.05 1.47 3.33
CA LYS A 67 21.57 1.52 1.96
C LYS A 67 20.51 2.03 0.99
N GLY A 68 19.27 1.55 1.08
CA GLY A 68 18.18 2.01 0.23
C GLY A 68 17.93 3.51 0.36
N VAL A 69 17.93 4.06 1.58
CA VAL A 69 17.76 5.51 1.78
C VAL A 69 18.94 6.31 1.21
N LEU A 70 20.17 5.81 1.34
CA LEU A 70 21.34 6.43 0.72
C LEU A 70 21.29 6.36 -0.81
N ASP A 71 20.81 5.24 -1.37
CA ASP A 71 20.62 5.07 -2.80
C ASP A 71 19.57 6.04 -3.32
N LEU A 72 18.45 6.22 -2.62
CA LEU A 72 17.48 7.28 -2.93
C LEU A 72 18.14 8.65 -2.93
N LEU A 73 18.88 9.01 -1.86
CA LEU A 73 19.59 10.28 -1.73
C LEU A 73 20.65 10.51 -2.83
N SER A 74 21.16 9.44 -3.44
CA SER A 74 22.13 9.53 -4.55
C SER A 74 21.49 9.84 -5.90
N MET A 75 20.19 9.56 -6.06
CA MET A 75 19.42 9.89 -7.26
C MET A 75 19.08 11.38 -7.27
N ASP A 76 19.11 12.01 -8.43
CA ASP A 76 18.56 13.36 -8.55
C ASP A 76 17.01 13.33 -8.57
N ASN A 77 16.40 14.50 -8.40
CA ASN A 77 14.94 14.60 -8.32
C ASN A 77 14.24 14.16 -9.61
N SER A 78 14.84 14.40 -10.79
CA SER A 78 14.26 13.99 -12.07
C SER A 78 14.29 12.47 -12.21
N GLU A 79 15.40 11.83 -11.85
CA GLU A 79 15.53 10.35 -11.86
C GLU A 79 14.48 9.69 -10.95
N ARG A 80 14.28 10.23 -9.74
CA ARG A 80 13.24 9.73 -8.82
C ARG A 80 11.84 9.90 -9.39
N GLU A 81 11.50 11.09 -9.89
CA GLU A 81 10.18 11.36 -10.47
C GLU A 81 9.92 10.48 -11.70
N ASP A 82 10.94 10.24 -12.51
CA ASP A 82 10.83 9.43 -13.71
C ASP A 82 10.61 7.95 -13.42
N THR A 83 11.26 7.43 -12.37
CA THR A 83 11.31 5.99 -12.04
C THR A 83 10.50 5.59 -10.80
N ILE A 84 9.69 6.49 -10.25
CA ILE A 84 8.89 6.26 -9.03
C ILE A 84 7.97 5.03 -9.14
N HIS A 85 7.42 4.79 -10.33
CA HIS A 85 6.47 3.70 -10.61
C HIS A 85 7.11 2.54 -11.36
N LYS A 86 8.36 2.69 -11.83
CA LYS A 86 9.13 1.63 -12.50
C LYS A 86 10.63 1.91 -12.55
N GLY A 87 11.42 0.87 -12.36
CA GLY A 87 12.88 0.96 -12.38
C GLY A 87 13.47 1.37 -11.03
N LYS A 88 14.65 1.99 -11.06
CA LYS A 88 15.53 2.08 -9.89
C LYS A 88 14.88 2.72 -8.65
N CYS A 89 14.13 3.82 -8.77
CA CYS A 89 13.46 4.42 -7.60
C CYS A 89 12.39 3.50 -7.01
N ARG A 90 11.57 2.85 -7.85
CA ARG A 90 10.60 1.83 -7.40
C ARG A 90 11.31 0.69 -6.69
N ASP A 91 12.32 0.09 -7.32
CA ASP A 91 13.05 -1.06 -6.76
C ASP A 91 13.72 -0.70 -5.42
N THR A 92 14.24 0.52 -5.32
CA THR A 92 14.83 1.03 -4.06
C THR A 92 13.76 1.24 -2.99
N MET A 93 12.59 1.78 -3.36
CA MET A 93 11.46 1.92 -2.44
C MET A 93 10.95 0.57 -1.95
N ASP A 94 10.80 -0.42 -2.83
CA ASP A 94 10.38 -1.79 -2.50
C ASP A 94 11.29 -2.36 -1.41
N ARG A 95 12.61 -2.31 -1.65
CA ARG A 95 13.63 -2.78 -0.70
C ARG A 95 13.57 -2.07 0.64
N ILE A 96 13.34 -0.75 0.66
CA ILE A 96 13.18 0.00 1.91
C ILE A 96 11.91 -0.45 2.64
N THR A 97 10.77 -0.51 1.97
CA THR A 97 9.50 -0.86 2.61
C THR A 97 9.47 -2.29 3.13
N GLU A 98 10.11 -3.22 2.41
CA GLU A 98 10.23 -4.62 2.81
C GLU A 98 11.19 -4.81 3.98
N SER A 99 12.29 -4.05 4.03
CA SER A 99 13.32 -4.18 5.07
C SER A 99 12.95 -3.54 6.42
N ILE A 100 11.95 -2.64 6.43
CA ILE A 100 11.47 -2.00 7.66
C ILE A 100 10.59 -2.97 8.45
N ARG A 101 10.72 -2.93 9.79
CA ARG A 101 9.92 -3.74 10.70
C ARG A 101 8.88 -2.93 11.45
N TYR A 102 7.70 -3.53 11.56
CA TYR A 102 6.54 -2.96 12.22
C TYR A 102 6.20 -3.74 13.50
N ARG A 103 5.90 -3.01 14.58
CA ARG A 103 5.45 -3.57 15.86
C ARG A 103 3.99 -4.02 15.81
N ILE A 104 3.19 -3.23 15.12
CA ILE A 104 1.76 -3.41 14.92
C ILE A 104 1.45 -3.06 13.48
N GLN A 105 0.24 -3.38 13.04
CA GLN A 105 -0.22 -2.97 11.72
C GLN A 105 -0.10 -1.44 11.56
N PRO A 106 0.57 -0.94 10.50
CA PRO A 106 0.72 0.49 10.28
C PRO A 106 -0.63 1.16 9.95
N LYS A 107 -0.70 2.46 10.27
CA LYS A 107 -1.87 3.32 10.01
C LYS A 107 -1.95 3.71 8.53
N ILE A 108 -0.81 3.83 7.88
CA ILE A 108 -0.65 4.27 6.49
C ILE A 108 -0.57 3.04 5.58
N LYS A 109 -1.14 3.12 4.37
CA LYS A 109 -0.98 2.06 3.35
C LYS A 109 0.47 2.05 2.86
N GLU A 110 0.94 0.92 2.34
CA GLU A 110 2.29 0.80 1.78
C GLU A 110 2.61 1.88 0.72
N LYS A 111 1.69 2.12 -0.23
CA LYS A 111 1.81 3.24 -1.19
C LYS A 111 1.97 4.61 -0.52
N GLY A 112 1.28 4.83 0.60
CA GLY A 112 1.41 6.07 1.36
C GLY A 112 2.75 6.17 2.08
N LEU A 113 3.25 5.04 2.60
CA LEU A 113 4.58 4.98 3.20
C LEU A 113 5.66 5.32 2.16
N ARG A 114 5.57 4.76 0.95
CA ARG A 114 6.50 5.08 -0.16
C ARG A 114 6.49 6.58 -0.49
N THR A 115 5.31 7.19 -0.61
CA THR A 115 5.19 8.65 -0.83
C THR A 115 5.82 9.45 0.31
N ILE A 116 5.59 9.06 1.56
CA ILE A 116 6.16 9.75 2.73
C ILE A 116 7.68 9.63 2.76
N ILE A 117 8.23 8.44 2.49
CA ILE A 117 9.68 8.22 2.39
C ILE A 117 10.27 9.17 1.34
N LEU A 118 9.66 9.26 0.15
CA LEU A 118 10.12 10.15 -0.91
C LEU A 118 10.10 11.62 -0.49
N VAL A 119 9.00 12.05 0.13
CA VAL A 119 8.83 13.43 0.62
C VAL A 119 9.86 13.75 1.70
N ILE A 120 10.16 12.83 2.61
CA ILE A 120 11.20 13.03 3.63
C ILE A 120 12.57 13.19 2.96
N VAL A 121 12.94 12.29 2.06
CA VAL A 121 14.23 12.35 1.36
C VAL A 121 14.37 13.70 0.63
N ARG A 122 13.39 14.07 -0.19
CA ARG A 122 13.43 15.31 -1.00
C ARG A 122 13.32 16.58 -0.15
N ASP A 123 12.30 16.66 0.70
CA ASP A 123 11.95 17.93 1.35
C ASP A 123 12.59 18.06 2.74
N CYS A 124 12.58 17.00 3.56
CA CYS A 124 13.16 17.07 4.91
C CYS A 124 14.70 17.00 4.89
N ILE A 125 15.28 16.15 4.04
CA ILE A 125 16.73 15.90 4.05
C ILE A 125 17.46 16.83 3.09
N GLU A 126 17.13 16.82 1.80
CA GLU A 126 17.85 17.61 0.80
C GLU A 126 17.55 19.12 0.91
N ARG A 127 16.28 19.48 1.11
CA ARG A 127 15.85 20.89 1.19
C ARG A 127 15.81 21.44 2.61
N ASN A 128 15.98 20.60 3.63
CA ASN A 128 15.94 20.97 5.04
C ASN A 128 14.62 21.68 5.46
N LEU A 129 13.49 21.23 4.89
CA LEU A 129 12.14 21.78 5.09
C LEU A 129 11.29 20.92 6.04
N GLY A 130 11.92 20.23 6.99
CA GLY A 130 11.23 19.26 7.85
C GLY A 130 9.97 19.81 8.53
N ASN A 131 10.04 21.02 9.11
CA ASN A 131 8.89 21.64 9.77
C ASN A 131 7.72 21.89 8.81
N GLU A 132 8.00 22.39 7.60
CA GLU A 132 6.97 22.65 6.59
C GLU A 132 6.31 21.35 6.11
N VAL A 133 7.10 20.28 5.96
CA VAL A 133 6.60 18.95 5.63
C VAL A 133 5.69 18.43 6.74
N PHE A 134 6.09 18.55 8.00
CA PHE A 134 5.26 18.13 9.13
C PHE A 134 3.96 18.94 9.20
N ASP A 135 4.00 20.26 9.06
CA ASP A 135 2.81 21.11 9.07
C ASP A 135 1.86 20.80 7.90
N ARG A 136 2.40 20.44 6.73
CA ARG A 136 1.62 20.06 5.54
C ARG A 136 0.97 18.68 5.67
N LEU A 137 1.67 17.72 6.25
CA LEU A 137 1.28 16.31 6.25
C LEU A 137 0.51 15.90 7.51
N ILE A 138 0.81 16.49 8.67
CA ILE A 138 0.09 16.20 9.91
C ILE A 138 -1.33 16.77 9.80
N GLY A 139 -2.33 15.89 9.91
CA GLY A 139 -3.73 16.30 9.75
C GLY A 139 -4.19 16.46 8.29
N ASN A 140 -3.35 16.06 7.32
CA ASN A 140 -3.73 16.07 5.91
C ASN A 140 -4.94 15.15 5.65
N LEU A 141 -6.00 15.70 5.05
CA LEU A 141 -7.25 14.98 4.82
C LEU A 141 -7.07 13.79 3.89
N GLU A 142 -6.25 13.90 2.84
CA GLU A 142 -5.98 12.79 1.91
C GLU A 142 -5.28 11.62 2.64
N LEU A 143 -4.32 11.89 3.54
CA LEU A 143 -3.72 10.85 4.38
C LEU A 143 -4.73 10.25 5.36
N ILE A 144 -5.61 11.05 5.95
CA ILE A 144 -6.59 10.56 6.91
C ILE A 144 -7.61 9.64 6.21
N GLU A 145 -8.13 10.08 5.07
CA GLU A 145 -9.21 9.41 4.33
C GLU A 145 -8.68 8.24 3.51
N HIS A 146 -7.63 8.45 2.73
CA HIS A 146 -7.14 7.46 1.75
C HIS A 146 -5.94 6.66 2.24
N LYS A 147 -5.27 7.11 3.32
CA LYS A 147 -4.01 6.53 3.85
C LYS A 147 -2.80 6.70 2.94
N TYR A 148 -2.85 7.63 1.99
CA TYR A 148 -1.74 8.08 1.14
C TYR A 148 -2.09 9.43 0.49
N ILE A 149 -1.07 10.12 -0.03
CA ILE A 149 -1.20 11.36 -0.81
C ILE A 149 -0.72 11.10 -2.23
N LEU A 150 -1.32 11.81 -3.18
CA LEU A 150 -0.85 11.93 -4.54
C LEU A 150 -0.16 13.29 -4.71
N GLU A 151 1.15 13.31 -4.90
CA GLU A 151 1.90 14.54 -5.16
C GLU A 151 1.42 15.20 -6.47
N ASP A 152 1.38 16.53 -6.50
CA ASP A 152 0.85 17.29 -7.65
C ASP A 152 1.54 16.91 -8.97
N TRP A 153 2.89 16.80 -8.96
CA TRP A 153 3.68 16.43 -10.14
C TRP A 153 3.32 15.03 -10.69
N ASP A 154 3.00 14.08 -9.80
CA ASP A 154 2.64 12.71 -10.20
C ASP A 154 1.24 12.69 -10.83
N VAL A 155 0.29 13.43 -10.24
CA VAL A 155 -1.05 13.62 -10.80
C VAL A 155 -0.97 14.28 -12.18
N GLU A 156 -0.17 15.33 -12.33
CA GLU A 156 0.01 16.05 -13.60
C GLU A 156 0.59 15.13 -14.69
N ARG A 157 1.64 14.36 -14.38
CA ARG A 157 2.27 13.42 -15.32
C ARG A 157 1.30 12.34 -15.77
N ARG A 158 0.55 11.74 -14.83
CA ARG A 158 -0.48 10.72 -15.15
C ARG A 158 -1.62 11.32 -15.96
N PHE A 159 -2.03 12.54 -15.63
CA PHE A 159 -3.08 13.25 -16.36
C PHE A 159 -2.65 13.57 -17.79
N GLU A 160 -1.38 13.93 -18.02
CA GLU A 160 -0.85 14.12 -19.36
C GLU A 160 -0.95 12.83 -20.19
N LYS A 161 -0.52 11.68 -19.65
CA LYS A 161 -0.65 10.37 -20.31
C LYS A 161 -2.11 10.05 -20.64
N PHE A 162 -3.00 10.23 -19.66
CA PHE A 162 -4.44 10.09 -19.85
C PHE A 162 -4.95 10.99 -20.98
N TRP A 163 -4.55 12.26 -21.01
CA TRP A 163 -4.98 13.22 -22.01
C TRP A 163 -4.47 12.88 -23.41
N GLN A 164 -3.24 12.39 -23.56
CA GLN A 164 -2.71 11.92 -24.84
C GLN A 164 -3.50 10.71 -25.35
N TRP A 165 -3.74 9.72 -24.48
CA TRP A 165 -4.58 8.57 -24.79
C TRP A 165 -6.00 9.01 -25.19
N TYR A 166 -6.59 9.94 -24.43
CA TYR A 166 -7.94 10.45 -24.66
C TYR A 166 -8.06 11.11 -26.04
N LYS A 167 -7.11 11.98 -26.40
CA LYS A 167 -7.07 12.60 -27.74
C LYS A 167 -6.98 11.57 -28.87
N ILE A 168 -6.25 10.47 -28.67
CA ILE A 168 -6.10 9.42 -29.69
C ILE A 168 -7.39 8.63 -29.87
N ILE A 169 -8.05 8.26 -28.78
CA ILE A 169 -9.26 7.43 -28.84
C ILE A 169 -10.53 8.23 -29.19
N SER A 170 -10.52 9.54 -28.90
CA SER A 170 -11.60 10.48 -29.18
C SER A 170 -11.36 11.33 -30.44
N LYS A 171 -10.50 10.89 -31.37
CA LYS A 171 -10.22 11.65 -32.62
C LYS A 171 -11.47 12.08 -33.39
N GLU A 172 -12.52 11.26 -33.35
CA GLU A 172 -13.80 11.52 -34.02
C GLU A 172 -14.52 12.78 -33.51
N VAL A 173 -14.29 13.18 -32.26
CA VAL A 173 -14.91 14.37 -31.62
C VAL A 173 -13.94 15.54 -31.44
N GLU A 174 -12.70 15.38 -31.92
CA GLU A 174 -11.64 16.40 -31.89
C GLU A 174 -11.54 17.16 -30.54
N PRO A 175 -10.99 16.55 -29.48
CA PRO A 175 -10.87 17.19 -28.17
C PRO A 175 -9.96 18.43 -28.26
N LEU A 176 -10.49 19.59 -27.90
CA LEU A 176 -9.83 20.89 -28.09
C LEU A 176 -9.10 21.36 -26.83
N ARG A 177 -9.79 21.34 -25.68
CA ARG A 177 -9.32 21.98 -24.45
C ARG A 177 -9.76 21.25 -23.20
N ILE A 178 -9.06 21.55 -22.10
CA ILE A 178 -9.29 21.01 -20.76
C ILE A 178 -9.72 22.17 -19.86
N LYS A 179 -10.82 22.00 -19.13
CA LYS A 179 -11.29 22.97 -18.13
C LYS A 179 -10.52 22.82 -16.83
N MET A 180 -10.45 23.91 -16.05
CA MET A 180 -9.71 24.02 -14.79
C MET A 180 -10.07 22.94 -13.74
N GLY A 181 -11.25 22.31 -13.83
CA GLY A 181 -11.68 21.23 -12.93
C GLY A 181 -11.16 19.82 -13.27
N ALA A 182 -10.60 19.59 -14.46
CA ALA A 182 -10.30 18.23 -14.93
C ALA A 182 -9.26 17.51 -14.06
N ILE A 183 -8.15 18.18 -13.71
CA ILE A 183 -7.08 17.60 -12.89
C ILE A 183 -7.60 17.24 -11.50
N LYS A 184 -8.46 18.09 -10.91
CA LYS A 184 -9.08 17.81 -9.62
C LYS A 184 -9.96 16.55 -9.68
N THR A 185 -10.86 16.47 -10.65
CA THR A 185 -11.72 15.28 -10.83
C THR A 185 -10.88 14.04 -11.13
N PHE A 186 -9.78 14.18 -11.87
CA PHE A 186 -8.85 13.08 -12.15
C PHE A 186 -8.11 12.60 -10.89
N ARG A 187 -7.63 13.51 -10.03
CA ARG A 187 -7.07 13.15 -8.72
C ARG A 187 -8.07 12.35 -7.89
N GLU A 188 -9.32 12.81 -7.82
CA GLU A 188 -10.36 12.11 -7.07
C GLU A 188 -10.61 10.69 -7.62
N LEU A 189 -10.53 10.50 -8.94
CA LEU A 189 -10.60 9.17 -9.57
C LEU A 189 -9.39 8.29 -9.26
N LEU A 190 -8.19 8.86 -9.12
CA LEU A 190 -6.98 8.11 -8.71
C LEU A 190 -7.09 7.52 -7.31
N TYR A 191 -7.91 8.11 -6.43
CA TYR A 191 -8.20 7.55 -5.11
C TYR A 191 -9.20 6.39 -5.12
N GLU A 192 -10.02 6.29 -6.16
CA GLU A 192 -11.01 5.20 -6.31
C GLU A 192 -10.35 3.88 -6.70
N GLU A 193 -9.17 3.91 -7.31
CA GLU A 193 -8.48 2.72 -7.85
C GLU A 193 -9.44 1.89 -8.72
N GLU A 194 -9.67 0.61 -8.40
CA GLU A 194 -10.65 -0.24 -9.09
C GLU A 194 -12.11 0.14 -8.81
N GLY A 195 -12.37 0.86 -7.71
CA GLY A 195 -13.69 1.40 -7.34
C GLY A 195 -14.29 2.32 -8.41
N ILE A 196 -13.44 2.87 -9.31
CA ILE A 196 -13.86 3.62 -10.49
C ILE A 196 -14.87 2.85 -11.35
N ALA A 197 -14.81 1.51 -11.38
CA ALA A 197 -15.75 0.66 -12.10
C ALA A 197 -17.22 0.89 -11.68
N THR A 198 -17.43 1.35 -10.44
CA THR A 198 -18.76 1.64 -9.89
C THR A 198 -19.09 3.14 -9.90
N ASN A 199 -18.11 4.01 -10.17
CA ASN A 199 -18.26 5.47 -10.11
C ASN A 199 -18.33 6.13 -11.51
N GLU A 200 -19.21 5.63 -12.38
CA GLU A 200 -19.42 6.21 -13.72
C GLU A 200 -19.76 7.71 -13.69
N LYS A 201 -20.43 8.17 -12.62
CA LYS A 201 -20.82 9.58 -12.47
C LYS A 201 -19.60 10.48 -12.47
N LYS A 202 -18.54 10.08 -11.75
CA LYS A 202 -17.31 10.86 -11.65
C LYS A 202 -16.49 10.82 -12.94
N VAL A 203 -16.52 9.69 -13.66
CA VAL A 203 -15.96 9.59 -15.01
C VAL A 203 -16.69 10.54 -15.99
N LYS A 204 -18.02 10.61 -15.93
CA LYS A 204 -18.81 11.56 -16.73
C LYS A 204 -18.50 13.01 -16.37
N GLU A 205 -18.28 13.30 -15.09
CA GLU A 205 -17.81 14.62 -14.63
C GLU A 205 -16.45 14.97 -15.25
N LEU A 206 -15.50 14.05 -15.24
CA LEU A 206 -14.18 14.23 -15.88
C LEU A 206 -14.34 14.52 -17.38
N MET A 207 -15.18 13.76 -18.09
CA MET A 207 -15.45 13.99 -19.52
C MET A 207 -16.11 15.35 -19.79
N SER A 208 -16.97 15.84 -18.89
CA SER A 208 -17.62 17.16 -19.02
C SER A 208 -16.66 18.34 -18.85
N ASN A 209 -15.50 18.07 -18.23
CA ASN A 209 -14.38 19.00 -18.12
C ASN A 209 -13.52 19.05 -19.40
N MET A 210 -13.87 18.29 -20.43
CA MET A 210 -13.20 18.32 -21.74
C MET A 210 -14.09 19.05 -22.74
N GLU A 211 -13.48 19.93 -23.52
CA GLU A 211 -14.14 20.62 -24.62
C GLU A 211 -13.85 19.89 -25.93
N TYR A 212 -14.91 19.69 -26.71
CA TYR A 212 -14.87 19.01 -28.00
C TYR A 212 -15.12 20.01 -29.12
N GLY A 213 -14.73 19.66 -30.34
CA GLY A 213 -15.13 20.37 -31.55
C GLY A 213 -16.63 20.21 -31.85
N ASN A 214 -17.03 20.47 -33.10
CA ASN A 214 -18.39 20.22 -33.53
C ASN A 214 -18.68 18.72 -33.54
N ILE A 215 -19.52 18.28 -32.60
CA ILE A 215 -19.96 16.89 -32.48
C ILE A 215 -21.13 16.68 -33.45
N ASP A 216 -20.83 16.39 -34.72
CA ASP A 216 -21.83 15.92 -35.69
C ASP A 216 -21.95 14.38 -35.57
N ILE A 217 -22.29 13.90 -34.36
CA ILE A 217 -22.44 12.48 -34.06
C ILE A 217 -23.94 12.16 -33.97
N GLU A 218 -24.41 11.28 -34.86
CA GLU A 218 -25.82 10.84 -34.92
C GLU A 218 -26.32 10.19 -33.61
N ASN A 219 -25.43 9.66 -32.77
CA ASN A 219 -25.77 9.06 -31.47
C ASN A 219 -24.80 9.42 -30.33
N VAL A 220 -24.82 10.68 -29.91
CA VAL A 220 -23.99 11.23 -28.80
C VAL A 220 -24.12 10.39 -27.52
N HIS A 221 -25.31 9.93 -27.17
CA HIS A 221 -25.51 9.16 -25.93
C HIS A 221 -24.77 7.82 -25.91
N GLU A 222 -24.77 7.11 -27.05
CA GLU A 222 -24.04 5.85 -27.19
C GLU A 222 -22.53 6.08 -27.18
N TYR A 223 -22.06 7.12 -27.88
CA TYR A 223 -20.65 7.53 -27.85
C TYR A 223 -20.17 7.78 -26.41
N HIS A 224 -20.90 8.60 -25.65
CA HIS A 224 -20.55 8.91 -24.26
C HIS A 224 -20.52 7.67 -23.38
N ARG A 225 -21.51 6.76 -23.51
CA ARG A 225 -21.53 5.51 -22.75
C ARG A 225 -20.30 4.65 -23.06
N ASN A 226 -19.97 4.49 -24.33
CA ASN A 226 -18.81 3.72 -24.77
C ASN A 226 -17.51 4.34 -24.28
N MET A 227 -17.39 5.66 -24.29
CA MET A 227 -16.22 6.38 -23.78
C MET A 227 -16.03 6.23 -22.28
N VAL A 228 -17.10 6.30 -21.47
CA VAL A 228 -17.03 6.05 -20.03
C VAL A 228 -16.44 4.66 -19.76
N GLN A 229 -16.91 3.63 -20.46
CA GLN A 229 -16.43 2.26 -20.30
C GLN A 229 -14.96 2.12 -20.73
N LYS A 230 -14.55 2.77 -21.82
CA LYS A 230 -13.14 2.81 -22.24
C LYS A 230 -12.25 3.49 -21.19
N ILE A 231 -12.69 4.59 -20.59
CA ILE A 231 -11.95 5.30 -19.54
C ILE A 231 -11.79 4.41 -18.31
N ILE A 232 -12.87 3.80 -17.82
CA ILE A 232 -12.81 2.89 -16.66
C ILE A 232 -11.80 1.77 -16.93
N ARG A 233 -11.90 1.14 -18.10
CA ARG A 233 -11.02 0.04 -18.47
C ARG A 233 -9.56 0.46 -18.53
N ILE A 234 -9.21 1.51 -19.27
CA ILE A 234 -7.81 1.94 -19.36
C ILE A 234 -7.26 2.36 -18.00
N PHE A 235 -8.10 2.95 -17.14
CA PHE A 235 -7.69 3.38 -15.81
C PHE A 235 -7.31 2.18 -14.94
N ILE A 236 -8.09 1.10 -14.99
CA ILE A 236 -7.79 -0.14 -14.26
C ILE A 236 -6.58 -0.84 -14.89
N ASP A 237 -6.59 -1.05 -16.21
CA ASP A 237 -5.54 -1.77 -16.94
C ASP A 237 -4.14 -1.11 -16.76
N THR A 238 -4.09 0.22 -16.64
CA THR A 238 -2.84 0.99 -16.43
C THR A 238 -2.57 1.34 -14.96
N ARG A 239 -3.43 0.89 -14.03
CA ARG A 239 -3.39 1.22 -12.59
C ARG A 239 -3.32 2.74 -12.34
N GLY A 240 -4.16 3.50 -13.06
CA GLY A 240 -4.17 4.96 -13.02
C GLY A 240 -2.94 5.57 -13.69
N PHE A 241 -2.52 5.01 -14.83
CA PHE A 241 -1.40 5.47 -15.67
C PHE A 241 -0.01 5.36 -15.02
N THR A 242 0.17 4.44 -14.06
CA THR A 242 1.50 4.07 -13.54
C THR A 242 2.17 3.01 -14.39
N LYS A 243 1.40 2.15 -15.04
CA LYS A 243 1.87 1.09 -15.95
C LYS A 243 1.72 1.52 -17.40
N GLU A 244 2.77 1.34 -18.21
CA GLU A 244 2.68 1.53 -19.66
C GLU A 244 2.09 0.26 -20.32
N PRO A 245 1.36 0.40 -21.44
CA PRO A 245 0.81 -0.75 -22.16
C PRO A 245 1.89 -1.67 -22.78
N GLU A 246 3.14 -1.20 -22.87
CA GLU A 246 4.30 -1.99 -23.33
C GLU A 246 5.07 -2.67 -22.18
N ASP A 247 4.72 -2.38 -20.92
CA ASP A 247 5.37 -3.01 -19.77
C ASP A 247 4.92 -4.48 -19.72
N SER A 248 5.82 -5.39 -20.07
CA SER A 248 5.61 -6.84 -20.13
C SER A 248 5.02 -7.40 -18.82
N GLU A 249 4.17 -8.44 -18.91
CA GLU A 249 3.58 -9.16 -17.77
C GLU A 249 4.61 -9.80 -16.81
N SER A 250 5.92 -9.62 -17.02
CA SER A 250 6.96 -10.07 -16.09
C SER A 250 7.06 -9.21 -14.81
N GLU A 251 6.03 -8.45 -14.47
CA GLU A 251 5.88 -7.76 -13.18
C GLU A 251 5.40 -8.71 -12.06
N ASP A 252 6.01 -9.89 -11.97
CA ASP A 252 5.94 -10.72 -10.77
C ASP A 252 6.84 -10.11 -9.68
N SER A 253 6.44 -8.95 -9.16
CA SER A 253 6.92 -8.48 -7.86
C SER A 253 5.91 -7.64 -7.07
N LEU A 254 4.69 -7.45 -7.56
CA LEU A 254 3.63 -6.77 -6.79
C LEU A 254 2.22 -7.40 -6.94
N GLU A 255 2.10 -8.51 -7.67
CA GLU A 255 0.89 -9.35 -7.74
C GLU A 255 0.94 -10.60 -6.84
N SER A 256 1.92 -10.71 -5.92
CA SER A 256 2.02 -11.86 -5.01
C SER A 256 0.95 -11.89 -3.90
N TYR A 257 0.11 -10.85 -3.76
CA TYR A 257 -0.91 -10.79 -2.72
C TYR A 257 -2.37 -10.82 -3.18
N GLU A 258 -2.65 -10.80 -4.48
CA GLU A 258 -4.00 -11.09 -4.99
C GLU A 258 -4.01 -12.36 -5.84
N MET A 259 -3.97 -13.53 -5.20
CA MET A 259 -4.85 -14.69 -5.45
C MET A 259 -4.24 -16.03 -4.99
N LYS A 260 -4.79 -16.56 -3.90
CA LYS A 260 -5.34 -17.93 -3.83
C LYS A 260 -6.27 -18.01 -2.62
N LYS A 261 -7.56 -17.72 -2.85
CA LYS A 261 -8.65 -18.05 -1.91
C LYS A 261 -8.72 -19.58 -1.77
N ASN A 262 -7.90 -20.15 -0.90
CA ASN A 262 -8.08 -21.52 -0.43
C ASN A 262 -8.77 -21.48 0.93
N PHE A 263 -9.96 -22.07 0.97
CA PHE A 263 -10.80 -22.26 2.13
C PHE A 263 -10.06 -23.06 3.22
N ASN A 264 -9.41 -22.36 4.15
CA ASN A 264 -9.20 -22.77 5.55
C ASN A 264 -8.68 -21.60 6.43
N THR A 265 -8.27 -20.49 5.81
CA THR A 265 -7.80 -19.27 6.49
C THR A 265 -8.82 -18.68 7.46
N SER A 266 -10.12 -18.84 7.17
CA SER A 266 -11.20 -18.32 8.04
C SER A 266 -11.23 -18.96 9.43
N LEU A 267 -10.93 -20.26 9.55
CA LEU A 267 -10.94 -20.96 10.84
C LEU A 267 -9.68 -20.62 11.64
N TYR A 268 -8.53 -20.57 10.97
CA TYR A 268 -7.26 -20.12 11.57
C TYR A 268 -7.35 -18.67 12.08
N LEU A 269 -7.91 -17.75 11.29
CA LEU A 269 -8.10 -16.36 11.69
C LEU A 269 -9.09 -16.20 12.86
N ARG A 270 -10.11 -17.08 12.96
CA ARG A 270 -11.05 -17.08 14.09
C ARG A 270 -10.37 -17.58 15.37
N PHE A 271 -9.50 -18.58 15.25
CA PHE A 271 -8.70 -19.09 16.36
C PHE A 271 -7.64 -18.09 16.86
N GLU A 272 -6.91 -17.43 15.95
CA GLU A 272 -5.93 -16.40 16.35
C GLU A 272 -6.61 -15.23 17.09
N ARG A 273 -7.79 -14.77 16.62
CA ARG A 273 -8.57 -13.74 17.35
C ARG A 273 -8.97 -14.22 18.74
N PHE A 274 -9.38 -15.48 18.89
CA PHE A 274 -9.70 -16.06 20.20
C PHE A 274 -8.46 -16.15 21.10
N ARG A 275 -7.31 -16.57 20.55
CA ARG A 275 -6.03 -16.67 21.27
C ARG A 275 -5.56 -15.30 21.78
N TYR A 276 -5.64 -14.27 20.94
CA TYR A 276 -5.33 -12.90 21.32
C TYR A 276 -6.28 -12.37 22.40
N TRP A 277 -7.59 -12.54 22.22
CA TRP A 277 -8.59 -12.14 23.23
C TRP A 277 -8.38 -12.86 24.58
N TRP A 278 -8.05 -14.16 24.55
CA TRP A 278 -7.85 -14.96 25.75
C TRP A 278 -6.60 -14.55 26.53
N ASN A 279 -5.48 -14.33 25.84
CA ASN A 279 -4.23 -13.89 26.45
C ASN A 279 -4.35 -12.47 27.04
N ASP A 280 -5.13 -11.60 26.39
CA ASP A 280 -5.42 -10.24 26.87
C ASP A 280 -6.30 -10.26 28.12
N LYS A 281 -7.31 -11.15 28.18
CA LYS A 281 -8.27 -11.20 29.29
C LYS A 281 -7.76 -11.95 30.53
N TYR A 282 -6.83 -12.89 30.36
CA TYR A 282 -6.32 -13.74 31.43
C TYR A 282 -4.78 -13.68 31.48
N GLU A 283 -4.24 -12.50 31.78
CA GLU A 283 -2.80 -12.31 32.02
C GLU A 283 -2.28 -13.37 33.02
N GLY A 284 -1.33 -14.20 32.58
CA GLY A 284 -0.57 -15.10 33.45
C GLY A 284 -0.95 -16.59 33.43
N LYS A 285 -1.90 -17.03 32.59
CA LYS A 285 -2.06 -18.48 32.29
C LYS A 285 -1.63 -18.76 30.85
N GLN A 286 -0.37 -19.18 30.68
CA GLN A 286 0.06 -19.81 29.44
C GLN A 286 -0.89 -20.97 29.12
N ILE A 287 -1.50 -20.94 27.93
CA ILE A 287 -1.93 -22.19 27.32
C ILE A 287 -0.62 -22.94 27.09
N TYR A 288 -0.46 -24.10 27.73
CA TYR A 288 0.69 -24.97 27.49
C TYR A 288 0.86 -25.14 25.97
N THR A 289 2.07 -24.89 25.49
CA THR A 289 2.46 -25.22 24.12
C THR A 289 2.14 -26.70 23.88
N TYR A 290 1.26 -27.00 22.93
CA TYR A 290 0.90 -28.38 22.63
C TYR A 290 1.67 -28.91 21.42
N HIS A 291 2.36 -30.03 21.65
CA HIS A 291 2.79 -30.99 20.65
C HIS A 291 1.75 -32.13 20.57
N GLY A 292 1.43 -32.56 19.35
CA GLY A 292 1.09 -33.94 19.00
C GLY A 292 -0.38 -34.36 19.10
N ASN A 293 -1.01 -34.50 17.91
CA ASN A 293 -2.31 -35.10 17.60
C ASN A 293 -3.53 -34.16 17.57
N ASP A 294 -3.64 -33.38 16.50
CA ASP A 294 -4.80 -32.53 16.21
C ASP A 294 -5.78 -33.23 15.25
N SER A 295 -6.98 -33.56 15.72
CA SER A 295 -8.14 -33.84 14.85
C SER A 295 -9.08 -32.63 14.83
N LEU A 296 -9.79 -32.43 13.71
CA LEU A 296 -10.79 -31.36 13.53
C LEU A 296 -11.82 -31.30 14.68
N GLU A 297 -12.19 -32.46 15.24
CA GLU A 297 -13.11 -32.60 16.37
C GLU A 297 -12.58 -31.93 17.65
N TRP A 298 -11.26 -31.91 17.87
CA TRP A 298 -10.67 -31.24 19.02
C TRP A 298 -10.74 -29.71 18.88
N PHE A 299 -10.51 -29.19 17.66
CA PHE A 299 -10.61 -27.75 17.37
C PHE A 299 -12.03 -27.22 17.55
N GLU A 300 -13.05 -27.95 17.07
CA GLU A 300 -14.45 -27.57 17.23
C GLU A 300 -14.89 -27.61 18.69
N LYS A 301 -14.40 -28.59 19.47
CA LYS A 301 -14.68 -28.69 20.91
C LYS A 301 -14.16 -27.48 21.68
N MET A 302 -12.93 -27.03 21.44
CA MET A 302 -12.34 -25.88 22.16
C MET A 302 -13.07 -24.56 21.85
N LEU A 303 -13.50 -24.35 20.60
CA LEU A 303 -14.30 -23.19 20.22
C LEU A 303 -15.67 -23.20 20.92
N SER A 304 -16.30 -24.37 21.03
CA SER A 304 -17.59 -24.52 21.73
C SER A 304 -17.47 -24.25 23.24
N GLU A 305 -16.37 -24.68 23.88
CA GLU A 305 -16.12 -24.43 25.31
C GLU A 305 -15.84 -22.94 25.57
N GLY A 306 -15.15 -22.25 24.65
CA GLY A 306 -14.90 -20.81 24.71
C GLY A 306 -16.14 -19.93 24.54
N GLU A 307 -17.06 -20.31 23.63
CA GLU A 307 -18.33 -19.60 23.42
C GLU A 307 -19.30 -19.78 24.61
N ASN A 308 -19.35 -20.97 25.23
CA ASN A 308 -20.16 -21.22 26.44
C ASN A 308 -19.69 -20.39 27.66
N LEU A 309 -18.38 -20.13 27.78
CA LEU A 309 -17.82 -19.28 28.84
C LEU A 309 -18.20 -17.79 28.67
N GLN A 310 -18.42 -17.33 27.43
CA GLN A 310 -18.92 -15.98 27.18
C GLN A 310 -20.37 -15.82 27.64
N GLU A 311 -21.25 -16.79 27.39
CA GLU A 311 -22.65 -16.73 27.83
C GLU A 311 -22.80 -16.74 29.37
N ASP A 312 -22.01 -17.54 30.07
CA ASP A 312 -22.04 -17.61 31.55
C ASP A 312 -21.48 -16.34 32.21
N THR A 313 -20.60 -15.61 31.52
CA THR A 313 -20.06 -14.33 32.01
C THR A 313 -21.09 -13.20 31.85
N VAL A 314 -21.85 -13.21 30.75
CA VAL A 314 -22.95 -12.25 30.50
C VAL A 314 -24.10 -12.45 31.49
N LYS A 315 -24.44 -13.70 31.85
CA LYS A 315 -25.50 -13.97 32.86
C LYS A 315 -25.13 -13.57 34.29
N LYS A 316 -23.84 -13.42 34.62
CA LYS A 316 -23.37 -13.01 35.96
C LYS A 316 -23.31 -11.50 36.18
N THR A 317 -23.45 -10.70 35.12
CA THR A 317 -23.38 -9.23 35.20
C THR A 317 -24.75 -8.56 35.35
N ASP A 318 -25.85 -9.32 35.24
CA ASP A 318 -27.23 -8.83 35.38
C ASP A 318 -27.93 -9.25 36.70
N ARG A 319 -27.23 -9.26 37.83
CA ARG A 319 -27.85 -9.43 39.16
C ARG A 319 -27.43 -8.39 40.18
#